data_AF-A0ABC8Q6W3-F1
#
_entry.id   AF-A0ABC8Q6W3-F1
#
_cell.length_a   1.000
_cell.length_b   1.000
_cell.length_c   1.000
_cell.angle_alpha   90.00
_cell.angle_beta   90.00
_cell.angle_gamma   90.00
#
_symmetry.space_group_name_H-M   'P 1'
#
loop_
_entity.id
_entity.type
_entity.pdbx_description
1 polymer ?
#
loop_
_entity_poly.entity_id
_entity_poly.type
_entity_poly.pdbx_seq_one_letter_code
_entity_poly.pdbx_strand_id
1 'polypeptide(L)'
;MLSSTFCSADALTDRIRSSLRQAAQTSGLAARHERFYDAAQALRSEILELVSEEPDDLAVLKCAQAFREETQAFKQTYAIARLAYSPEVDRRYPFRDEMEQPVLITTLEPTGRSRDRFERYPADAVWPYLQADVVPSLRGALYQRTLVCRRMQRADLRDAREEALIGERGVFAARDIAVGECLGVYGGRLLTPATYYTCLDDSFVLSTSAGGIDSWVDGENILAMANTIFAYERGKADRQAESGYNMEAAVFEATSRCGRRFSIRAFFATERVPAGAELRWNYRYPPELIRQRFGAHAAV
;
A
#
# COMPACT_ATOMS: atom_id res chain seq x y z
N MET A 1 44.08 -21.62 -9.82
CA MET A 1 42.84 -22.31 -9.43
C MET A 1 41.66 -21.37 -9.63
N LEU A 2 41.25 -21.11 -10.88
CA LEU A 2 40.21 -20.14 -11.25
C LEU A 2 38.96 -20.82 -11.87
N SER A 3 38.87 -22.15 -11.81
CA SER A 3 37.89 -22.92 -12.60
C SER A 3 36.68 -23.41 -11.82
N SER A 4 36.71 -23.43 -10.48
CA SER A 4 35.60 -23.98 -9.67
C SER A 4 34.54 -22.93 -9.31
N THR A 5 34.94 -21.66 -9.15
CA THR A 5 34.08 -20.54 -8.75
C THR A 5 33.14 -20.08 -9.87
N PHE A 6 33.66 -19.88 -11.09
CA PHE A 6 32.83 -19.54 -12.27
C PHE A 6 31.72 -20.57 -12.55
N CYS A 7 32.00 -21.85 -12.30
CA CYS A 7 31.01 -22.91 -12.48
C CYS A 7 29.85 -22.84 -11.47
N SER A 8 30.08 -22.24 -10.29
CA SER A 8 29.06 -22.05 -9.24
C SER A 8 28.07 -20.93 -9.61
N ALA A 9 28.57 -19.79 -10.10
CA ALA A 9 27.73 -18.65 -10.49
C ALA A 9 26.88 -18.93 -11.75
N ASP A 10 27.44 -19.61 -12.74
CA ASP A 10 26.69 -20.03 -13.93
C ASP A 10 25.59 -21.04 -13.57
N ALA A 11 25.90 -22.03 -12.73
CA ALA A 11 24.92 -22.99 -12.24
C ALA A 11 23.81 -22.32 -11.42
N LEU A 12 24.15 -21.33 -10.58
CA LEU A 12 23.16 -20.55 -9.83
C LEU A 12 22.30 -19.70 -10.78
N THR A 13 22.88 -19.08 -11.80
CA THR A 13 22.14 -18.31 -12.81
C THR A 13 21.10 -19.18 -13.53
N ASP A 14 21.47 -20.38 -13.97
CA ASP A 14 20.57 -21.31 -14.63
C ASP A 14 19.48 -21.85 -13.68
N ARG A 15 19.84 -22.06 -12.41
CA ARG A 15 18.89 -22.41 -11.35
C ARG A 15 17.88 -21.30 -11.10
N ILE A 16 18.32 -20.04 -10.98
CA ILE A 16 17.44 -18.88 -10.82
C ILE A 16 16.38 -18.86 -11.93
N ARG A 17 16.83 -18.95 -13.18
CA ARG A 17 15.92 -18.93 -14.35
C ARG A 17 14.95 -20.10 -14.33
N SER A 18 15.45 -21.32 -14.16
CA SER A 18 14.61 -22.52 -14.18
C SER A 18 13.60 -22.54 -13.03
N SER A 19 14.03 -22.26 -11.79
CA SER A 19 13.18 -22.28 -10.60
C SER A 19 12.08 -21.22 -10.65
N LEU A 20 12.40 -19.98 -11.02
CA LEU A 20 11.41 -18.90 -11.08
C LEU A 20 10.39 -19.12 -12.23
N ARG A 21 10.84 -19.61 -13.40
CA ARG A 21 9.94 -19.97 -14.50
C ARG A 21 9.05 -21.16 -14.17
N GLN A 22 9.58 -22.17 -13.48
CA GLN A 22 8.79 -23.30 -13.02
C GLN A 22 7.73 -22.86 -12.00
N ALA A 23 8.09 -21.99 -11.06
CA ALA A 23 7.14 -21.42 -10.11
C ALA A 23 6.02 -20.64 -10.82
N ALA A 24 6.34 -19.91 -11.88
CA ALA A 24 5.37 -19.18 -12.71
C ALA A 24 4.34 -20.08 -13.41
N GLN A 25 4.71 -21.32 -13.72
CA GLN A 25 3.83 -22.31 -14.35
C GLN A 25 2.82 -22.95 -13.37
N THR A 26 2.90 -22.63 -12.08
CA THR A 26 1.96 -23.14 -11.08
C THR A 26 0.53 -22.72 -11.39
N SER A 27 -0.40 -23.68 -11.33
CA SER A 27 -1.83 -23.47 -11.52
C SER A 27 -2.46 -22.81 -10.29
N GLY A 28 -3.42 -21.92 -10.54
CA GLY A 28 -4.09 -21.15 -9.49
C GLY A 28 -3.32 -19.88 -9.14
N LEU A 29 -4.07 -18.78 -8.97
CA LEU A 29 -3.48 -17.45 -8.76
C LEU A 29 -2.74 -17.37 -7.43
N ALA A 30 -3.37 -17.72 -6.31
CA ALA A 30 -2.73 -17.70 -4.99
C ALA A 30 -1.50 -18.61 -4.92
N ALA A 31 -1.66 -19.88 -5.33
CA ALA A 31 -0.59 -20.87 -5.31
C ALA A 31 0.63 -20.47 -6.17
N ARG A 32 0.41 -19.81 -7.31
CA ARG A 32 1.51 -19.30 -8.15
C ARG A 32 2.33 -18.23 -7.45
N HIS A 33 1.67 -17.27 -6.80
CA HIS A 33 2.34 -16.21 -6.07
C HIS A 33 3.13 -16.77 -4.89
N GLU A 34 2.54 -17.65 -4.09
CA GLU A 34 3.21 -18.30 -2.96
C GLU A 34 4.43 -19.12 -3.44
N ARG A 35 4.26 -19.96 -4.48
CA ARG A 35 5.36 -20.77 -5.00
C ARG A 35 6.51 -19.93 -5.56
N PHE A 36 6.17 -18.81 -6.21
CA PHE A 36 7.15 -17.86 -6.71
C PHE A 36 7.90 -17.17 -5.58
N TYR A 37 7.17 -16.73 -4.55
CA TYR A 37 7.74 -16.08 -3.37
C TYR A 37 8.71 -17.00 -2.64
N ASP A 38 8.34 -18.24 -2.38
CA ASP A 38 9.21 -19.24 -1.72
C ASP A 38 10.51 -19.46 -2.51
N ALA A 39 10.39 -19.67 -3.83
CA ALA A 39 11.54 -19.83 -4.70
C ALA A 39 12.43 -18.58 -4.70
N ALA A 40 11.83 -17.39 -4.75
CA ALA A 40 12.55 -16.13 -4.73
C ALA A 40 13.30 -15.89 -3.41
N GLN A 41 12.72 -16.25 -2.26
CA GLN A 41 13.41 -16.13 -0.97
C GLN A 41 14.58 -17.11 -0.83
N ALA A 42 14.41 -18.35 -1.28
CA ALA A 42 15.49 -19.35 -1.28
C ALA A 42 16.67 -18.88 -2.15
N LEU A 43 16.38 -18.48 -3.40
CA LEU A 43 17.40 -17.98 -4.33
C LEU A 43 18.07 -16.69 -3.86
N ARG A 44 17.32 -15.79 -3.20
CA ARG A 44 17.91 -14.58 -2.60
C ARG A 44 18.92 -14.93 -1.52
N SER A 45 18.65 -15.95 -0.72
CA SER A 45 19.57 -16.44 0.31
C SER A 45 20.84 -17.02 -0.33
N GLU A 46 20.69 -17.86 -1.37
CA GLU A 46 21.83 -18.40 -2.14
C GLU A 46 22.68 -17.29 -2.79
N ILE A 47 22.06 -16.21 -3.32
CA ILE A 47 22.81 -15.06 -3.87
C ILE A 47 23.59 -14.32 -2.77
N LEU A 48 23.03 -14.17 -1.57
CA LEU A 48 23.72 -13.52 -0.45
C LEU A 48 24.89 -14.36 0.08
N GLU A 49 24.75 -15.69 0.08
CA GLU A 49 25.85 -16.61 0.37
C GLU A 49 26.96 -16.46 -0.69
N LEU A 50 26.61 -16.44 -1.98
CA LEU A 50 27.58 -16.22 -3.07
C LEU A 50 28.32 -14.88 -2.90
N VAL A 51 27.63 -13.79 -2.55
CA VAL A 51 28.26 -12.48 -2.29
C VAL A 51 29.35 -12.56 -1.21
N SER A 52 29.19 -13.46 -0.24
CA SER A 52 30.13 -13.62 0.87
C SER A 52 31.34 -14.47 0.52
N GLU A 53 31.23 -15.33 -0.50
CA GLU A 53 32.23 -16.34 -0.87
C GLU A 53 32.96 -16.03 -2.19
N GLU A 54 32.32 -15.30 -3.10
CA GLU A 54 32.81 -15.05 -4.46
C GLU A 54 33.51 -13.69 -4.56
N PRO A 55 34.83 -13.66 -4.82
CA PRO A 55 35.57 -12.40 -5.02
C PRO A 55 35.30 -11.72 -6.37
N ASP A 56 34.69 -12.40 -7.36
CA ASP A 56 34.34 -11.80 -8.65
C ASP A 56 32.96 -11.10 -8.61
N ASP A 57 32.99 -9.77 -8.50
CA ASP A 57 31.80 -8.92 -8.55
C ASP A 57 30.96 -9.13 -9.81
N LEU A 58 31.57 -9.47 -10.95
CA LEU A 58 30.85 -9.65 -12.21
C LEU A 58 29.96 -10.90 -12.17
N ALA A 59 30.45 -11.97 -11.55
CA ALA A 59 29.71 -13.21 -11.36
C ALA A 59 28.49 -13.00 -10.45
N VAL A 60 28.68 -12.28 -9.34
CA VAL A 60 27.59 -11.90 -8.42
C VAL A 60 26.55 -11.01 -9.11
N LEU A 61 27.01 -10.01 -9.88
CA LEU A 61 26.12 -9.10 -10.63
C LEU A 61 25.29 -9.85 -11.66
N LYS A 62 25.85 -10.86 -12.33
CA LYS A 62 25.13 -11.71 -13.29
C LYS A 62 23.98 -12.47 -12.63
N CYS A 63 24.23 -13.10 -11.48
CA CYS A 63 23.18 -13.79 -10.70
C CYS A 63 22.08 -12.80 -10.26
N ALA A 64 22.48 -11.66 -9.70
CA ALA A 64 21.54 -10.63 -9.27
C ALA A 64 20.72 -10.05 -10.43
N GLN A 65 21.31 -9.90 -11.61
CA GLN A 65 20.63 -9.46 -12.81
C GLN A 65 19.61 -10.50 -13.28
N ALA A 66 20.00 -11.77 -13.41
CA ALA A 66 19.07 -12.83 -13.79
C ALA A 66 17.87 -12.92 -12.83
N PHE A 67 18.12 -12.80 -11.52
CA PHE A 67 17.07 -12.78 -10.51
C PHE A 67 16.10 -11.61 -10.69
N ARG A 68 16.63 -10.40 -10.94
CA ARG A 68 15.81 -9.20 -11.21
C ARG A 68 14.99 -9.34 -12.49
N GLU A 69 15.59 -9.83 -13.57
CA GLU A 69 14.92 -10.02 -14.86
C GLU A 69 13.75 -10.98 -14.75
N GLU A 70 13.94 -12.16 -14.16
CA GLU A 70 12.89 -13.16 -13.99
C GLU A 70 11.80 -12.68 -13.02
N THR A 71 12.19 -11.95 -11.96
CA THR A 71 11.21 -11.31 -11.06
C THR A 71 10.36 -10.27 -11.78
N GLN A 72 10.98 -9.44 -12.60
CA GLN A 72 10.26 -8.43 -13.35
C GLN A 72 9.36 -9.05 -14.42
N ALA A 73 9.81 -10.08 -15.12
CA ALA A 73 9.00 -10.83 -16.08
C ALA A 73 7.79 -11.49 -15.40
N PHE A 74 7.96 -12.04 -14.20
CA PHE A 74 6.86 -12.56 -13.41
C PHE A 74 5.86 -11.46 -13.07
N LYS A 75 6.33 -10.32 -12.55
CA LYS A 75 5.45 -9.19 -12.19
C LYS A 75 4.68 -8.67 -13.41
N GLN A 76 5.34 -8.47 -14.54
CA GLN A 76 4.69 -8.01 -15.78
C GLN A 76 3.58 -8.93 -16.26
N THR A 77 3.73 -10.24 -16.04
CA THR A 77 2.79 -11.25 -16.54
C THR A 77 1.69 -11.60 -15.53
N TYR A 78 2.02 -11.66 -14.25
CA TYR A 78 1.19 -12.29 -13.22
C TYR A 78 0.88 -11.40 -12.02
N ALA A 79 1.44 -10.19 -11.93
CA ALA A 79 1.07 -9.28 -10.86
C ALA A 79 -0.43 -9.00 -10.92
N ILE A 80 -1.04 -8.97 -9.75
CA ILE A 80 -2.47 -8.74 -9.64
C ILE A 80 -2.66 -7.23 -9.65
N ALA A 81 -3.31 -6.70 -10.68
CA ALA A 81 -3.54 -5.26 -10.79
C ALA A 81 -4.37 -4.74 -9.59
N ARG A 82 -3.99 -3.56 -9.08
CA ARG A 82 -4.81 -2.78 -8.16
C ARG A 82 -6.03 -2.25 -8.91
N LEU A 83 -7.20 -2.25 -8.28
CA LEU A 83 -8.36 -1.59 -8.86
C LEU A 83 -8.10 -0.08 -8.90
N ALA A 84 -8.28 0.53 -10.07
CA ALA A 84 -8.29 1.97 -10.18
C ALA A 84 -9.50 2.52 -9.40
N TYR A 85 -9.29 3.60 -8.66
CA TYR A 85 -10.37 4.19 -7.89
C TYR A 85 -11.52 4.66 -8.79
N SER A 86 -12.73 4.23 -8.42
CA SER A 86 -14.00 4.74 -8.92
C SER A 86 -15.05 4.74 -7.80
N PRO A 87 -16.13 5.52 -7.88
CA PRO A 87 -17.19 5.51 -6.88
C PRO A 87 -17.84 4.12 -6.67
N GLU A 88 -17.74 3.22 -7.65
CA GLU A 88 -18.20 1.83 -7.53
C GLU A 88 -17.35 1.02 -6.54
N VAL A 89 -16.06 1.35 -6.38
CA VAL A 89 -15.19 0.70 -5.39
C VAL A 89 -15.66 1.02 -3.97
N ASP A 90 -16.08 2.26 -3.70
CA ASP A 90 -16.59 2.69 -2.39
C ASP A 90 -17.88 1.95 -1.95
N ARG A 91 -18.59 1.34 -2.92
CA ARG A 91 -19.81 0.56 -2.67
C ARG A 91 -19.49 -0.89 -2.28
N ARG A 92 -18.30 -1.39 -2.59
CA ARG A 92 -17.87 -2.77 -2.26
C ARG A 92 -17.58 -2.89 -0.77
N TYR A 93 -17.53 -4.13 -0.28
CA TYR A 93 -16.97 -4.37 1.04
C TYR A 93 -15.50 -3.87 1.08
N PRO A 94 -15.04 -3.19 2.16
CA PRO A 94 -13.75 -2.49 2.12
C PRO A 94 -12.54 -3.38 1.89
N PHE A 95 -12.62 -4.67 2.20
CA PHE A 95 -11.49 -5.60 2.06
C PHE A 95 -11.84 -6.74 1.12
N ARG A 96 -10.93 -7.03 0.20
CA ARG A 96 -11.01 -8.20 -0.68
C ARG A 96 -9.70 -8.98 -0.66
N ASP A 97 -9.79 -10.25 -1.02
CA ASP A 97 -8.63 -11.09 -1.28
C ASP A 97 -8.17 -10.99 -2.74
N GLU A 98 -7.18 -11.80 -3.08
CA GLU A 98 -6.60 -11.91 -4.41
C GLU A 98 -7.57 -12.47 -5.48
N MET A 99 -8.65 -13.12 -5.06
CA MET A 99 -9.74 -13.65 -5.90
C MET A 99 -10.96 -12.71 -5.95
N GLU A 100 -10.76 -11.46 -5.51
CA GLU A 100 -11.80 -10.42 -5.39
C GLU A 100 -12.94 -10.76 -4.41
N GLN A 101 -12.77 -11.77 -3.55
CA GLN A 101 -13.79 -12.14 -2.57
C GLN A 101 -13.69 -11.24 -1.33
N PRO A 102 -14.81 -10.83 -0.73
CA PRO A 102 -14.80 -9.95 0.42
C PRO A 102 -14.23 -10.66 1.67
N VAL A 103 -13.27 -10.02 2.34
CA VAL A 103 -12.71 -10.50 3.60
C VAL A 103 -13.47 -9.86 4.77
N LEU A 104 -14.54 -10.54 5.18
CA LEU A 104 -15.51 -10.00 6.14
C LEU A 104 -14.97 -9.93 7.57
N ILE A 105 -14.99 -8.75 8.16
CA ILE A 105 -14.66 -8.50 9.57
C ILE A 105 -15.80 -8.96 10.47
N THR A 106 -15.49 -9.74 11.51
CA THR A 106 -16.46 -10.21 12.50
C THR A 106 -16.23 -9.60 13.87
N THR A 107 -14.99 -9.21 14.18
CA THR A 107 -14.64 -8.53 15.44
C THR A 107 -13.71 -7.36 15.18
N LEU A 108 -13.87 -6.32 15.99
CA LEU A 108 -13.06 -5.11 15.98
C LEU A 108 -12.83 -4.73 17.44
N GLU A 109 -11.60 -4.39 17.80
CA GLU A 109 -11.31 -3.86 19.13
C GLU A 109 -12.17 -2.63 19.44
N PRO A 110 -12.69 -2.46 20.67
CA PRO A 110 -13.63 -1.38 21.00
C PRO A 110 -13.09 0.03 20.76
N THR A 111 -11.76 0.18 20.81
CA THR A 111 -11.08 1.45 20.60
C THR A 111 -9.88 1.28 19.69
N GLY A 112 -9.80 2.11 18.67
CA GLY A 112 -8.63 2.23 17.81
C GLY A 112 -7.68 3.28 18.35
N ARG A 113 -6.38 3.12 18.08
CA ARG A 113 -5.32 4.02 18.56
C ARG A 113 -4.76 4.84 17.41
N SER A 114 -4.58 6.14 17.62
CA SER A 114 -3.82 7.01 16.72
C SER A 114 -2.52 7.44 17.42
N ARG A 115 -1.54 7.86 16.61
CA ARG A 115 -0.24 8.37 17.11
C ARG A 115 -0.18 9.90 17.16
N ASP A 116 -1.23 10.58 16.71
CA ASP A 116 -1.26 12.05 16.58
C ASP A 116 -2.18 12.71 17.61
N ARG A 117 -3.29 13.32 17.17
CA ARG A 117 -4.01 14.33 17.94
C ARG A 117 -4.92 13.73 18.99
N PHE A 118 -5.60 12.64 18.65
CA PHE A 118 -6.49 11.94 19.56
C PHE A 118 -5.90 10.57 19.89
N GLU A 119 -5.83 10.22 21.17
CA GLU A 119 -5.25 8.94 21.56
C GLU A 119 -6.12 7.76 21.13
N ARG A 120 -7.45 7.92 21.15
CA ARG A 120 -8.40 6.83 20.92
C ARG A 120 -9.65 7.27 20.17
N TYR A 121 -10.16 6.37 19.35
CA TYR A 121 -11.43 6.50 18.64
C TYR A 121 -12.33 5.28 18.88
N PRO A 122 -13.65 5.47 19.02
CA PRO A 122 -14.59 4.38 19.25
C PRO A 122 -14.86 3.57 17.98
N ALA A 123 -14.96 2.25 18.13
CA ALA A 123 -15.31 1.33 17.04
C ALA A 123 -16.71 1.56 16.47
N ASP A 124 -17.64 2.08 17.27
CA ASP A 124 -19.04 2.33 16.86
C ASP A 124 -19.12 3.26 15.64
N ALA A 125 -18.21 4.22 15.51
CA ALA A 125 -18.15 5.12 14.37
C ALA A 125 -17.61 4.44 13.09
N VAL A 126 -16.92 3.30 13.23
CA VAL A 126 -16.28 2.55 12.15
C VAL A 126 -17.18 1.44 11.61
N TRP A 127 -17.95 0.79 12.49
CA TRP A 127 -18.82 -0.34 12.13
C TRP A 127 -19.73 -0.14 10.93
N PRO A 128 -20.36 1.04 10.69
CA PRO A 128 -21.19 1.26 9.50
C PRO A 128 -20.49 0.94 8.17
N TYR A 129 -19.17 1.14 8.11
CA TYR A 129 -18.37 0.86 6.91
C TYR A 129 -18.04 -0.63 6.75
N LEU A 130 -18.14 -1.44 7.81
CA LEU A 130 -17.72 -2.84 7.89
C LEU A 130 -18.88 -3.85 7.99
N GLN A 131 -20.14 -3.40 8.05
CA GLN A 131 -21.30 -4.29 8.08
C GLN A 131 -21.38 -5.12 6.80
N ALA A 132 -21.44 -6.44 6.90
CA ALA A 132 -21.36 -7.35 5.76
C ALA A 132 -22.65 -7.40 4.90
N ASP A 133 -23.80 -7.19 5.54
CA ASP A 133 -25.16 -7.31 5.00
C ASP A 133 -25.75 -5.99 4.48
N VAL A 134 -25.02 -4.88 4.64
CA VAL A 134 -25.42 -3.59 4.10
C VAL A 134 -25.40 -3.60 2.57
N VAL A 135 -26.50 -3.14 1.98
CA VAL A 135 -26.67 -2.95 0.54
C VAL A 135 -25.54 -2.05 0.00
N PRO A 136 -24.86 -2.39 -1.11
CA PRO A 136 -23.73 -1.64 -1.64
C PRO A 136 -23.97 -0.13 -1.84
N SER A 137 -25.18 0.28 -2.21
CA SER A 137 -25.54 1.69 -2.36
C SER A 137 -25.53 2.46 -1.04
N LEU A 138 -25.97 1.83 0.05
CA LEU A 138 -25.95 2.45 1.38
C LEU A 138 -24.51 2.63 1.89
N ARG A 139 -23.64 1.64 1.66
CA ARG A 139 -22.22 1.76 2.02
C ARG A 139 -21.53 2.88 1.24
N GLY A 140 -21.70 2.91 -0.08
CA GLY A 140 -21.14 3.98 -0.91
C GLY A 140 -21.67 5.37 -0.49
N ALA A 141 -22.93 5.46 -0.06
CA ALA A 141 -23.50 6.70 0.45
C ALA A 141 -22.85 7.19 1.75
N LEU A 142 -22.26 6.32 2.58
CA LEU A 142 -21.49 6.76 3.77
C LEU A 142 -20.31 7.63 3.35
N TYR A 143 -19.59 7.24 2.30
CA TYR A 143 -18.51 8.04 1.74
C TYR A 143 -19.04 9.27 1.00
N GLN A 144 -19.97 9.10 0.06
CA GLN A 144 -20.41 10.18 -0.84
C GLN A 144 -21.13 11.34 -0.12
N ARG A 145 -21.74 11.09 1.04
CA ARG A 145 -22.38 12.14 1.86
C ARG A 145 -21.37 13.04 2.58
N THR A 146 -20.13 12.60 2.70
CA THR A 146 -19.10 13.27 3.51
C THR A 146 -17.90 13.67 2.65
N LEU A 147 -17.60 12.90 1.61
CA LEU A 147 -16.40 13.00 0.80
C LEU A 147 -16.73 13.05 -0.70
N VAL A 148 -15.93 13.80 -1.43
CA VAL A 148 -15.91 13.79 -2.90
C VAL A 148 -14.47 13.66 -3.39
N CYS A 149 -14.25 12.73 -4.31
CA CYS A 149 -12.97 12.62 -5.01
C CYS A 149 -13.07 13.28 -6.37
N ARG A 150 -12.14 14.20 -6.64
CA ARG A 150 -12.05 14.89 -7.93
C ARG A 150 -10.60 15.14 -8.30
N ARG A 151 -10.39 15.51 -9.55
CA ARG A 151 -9.09 15.96 -10.05
C ARG A 151 -8.75 17.30 -9.39
N MET A 152 -7.52 17.43 -8.91
CA MET A 152 -7.01 18.65 -8.32
C MET A 152 -6.73 19.69 -9.40
N GLN A 153 -6.98 20.94 -9.05
CA GLN A 153 -6.78 22.12 -9.85
C GLN A 153 -5.75 23.02 -9.16
N ARG A 154 -5.23 24.01 -9.89
CA ARG A 154 -4.27 24.97 -9.34
C ARG A 154 -4.78 25.69 -8.08
N ALA A 155 -6.09 25.95 -8.00
CA ALA A 155 -6.72 26.59 -6.84
C ALA A 155 -6.78 25.70 -5.59
N ASP A 156 -6.57 24.38 -5.73
CA ASP A 156 -6.57 23.44 -4.61
C ASP A 156 -5.20 23.30 -3.94
N LEU A 157 -4.14 23.77 -4.60
CA LEU A 157 -2.77 23.61 -4.12
C LEU A 157 -2.58 24.40 -2.82
N ARG A 158 -1.96 23.76 -1.82
CA ARG A 158 -1.61 24.41 -0.55
C ARG A 158 -0.26 25.12 -0.63
N ASP A 159 0.57 24.70 -1.58
CA ASP A 159 1.87 25.30 -1.89
C ASP A 159 2.08 25.27 -3.41
N ALA A 160 2.68 26.32 -3.97
CA ALA A 160 2.92 26.41 -5.42
C ALA A 160 3.81 25.26 -5.95
N ARG A 161 4.62 24.64 -5.09
CA ARG A 161 5.49 23.50 -5.43
C ARG A 161 4.74 22.16 -5.49
N GLU A 162 3.45 22.13 -5.15
CA GLU A 162 2.58 20.97 -5.34
C GLU A 162 2.04 20.86 -6.78
N GLU A 163 2.62 21.55 -7.77
CA GLU A 163 2.10 21.59 -9.15
C GLU A 163 1.92 20.20 -9.78
N ALA A 164 2.73 19.21 -9.38
CA ALA A 164 2.58 17.82 -9.82
C ALA A 164 1.25 17.17 -9.41
N LEU A 165 0.53 17.74 -8.43
CA LEU A 165 -0.81 17.28 -8.05
C LEU A 165 -1.89 17.76 -9.01
N ILE A 166 -1.65 18.76 -9.86
CA ILE A 166 -2.67 19.22 -10.81
C ILE A 166 -3.03 18.07 -11.77
N GLY A 167 -4.31 17.74 -11.85
CA GLY A 167 -4.78 16.60 -12.63
C GLY A 167 -4.62 15.25 -11.92
N GLU A 168 -4.00 15.19 -10.74
CA GLU A 168 -4.10 14.02 -9.86
C GLU A 168 -5.38 14.05 -9.03
N ARG A 169 -5.70 12.95 -8.35
CA ARG A 169 -6.89 12.87 -7.50
C ARG A 169 -6.61 13.51 -6.14
N GLY A 170 -7.62 14.18 -5.60
CA GLY A 170 -7.68 14.60 -4.20
C GLY A 170 -9.02 14.22 -3.59
N VAL A 171 -9.09 14.22 -2.26
CA VAL A 171 -10.32 13.97 -1.50
C VAL A 171 -10.72 15.26 -0.82
N PHE A 172 -11.97 15.66 -1.01
CA PHE A 172 -12.50 16.92 -0.50
C PHE A 172 -13.74 16.65 0.33
N ALA A 173 -14.01 17.53 1.28
CA ALA A 173 -15.21 17.48 2.08
C ALA A 173 -16.44 17.83 1.22
N ALA A 174 -17.43 16.94 1.15
CA ALA A 174 -18.69 17.19 0.44
C ALA A 174 -19.63 18.13 1.23
N ARG A 175 -19.39 18.27 2.53
CA ARG A 175 -20.06 19.16 3.48
C ARG A 175 -19.09 19.53 4.59
N ASP A 176 -19.52 20.37 5.52
CA ASP A 176 -18.78 20.57 6.77
C ASP A 176 -18.63 19.24 7.53
N ILE A 177 -17.41 18.97 7.99
CA ILE A 177 -17.04 17.79 8.77
C ILE A 177 -16.63 18.25 10.17
N ALA A 178 -17.16 17.58 11.18
CA ALA A 178 -16.85 17.88 12.58
C ALA A 178 -15.50 17.28 13.01
N VAL A 179 -14.91 17.88 14.06
CA VAL A 179 -13.73 17.31 14.73
C VAL A 179 -14.06 15.92 15.25
N GLY A 180 -13.18 14.94 15.00
CA GLY A 180 -13.34 13.57 15.46
C GLY A 180 -14.34 12.73 14.66
N GLU A 181 -14.90 13.27 13.58
CA GLU A 181 -15.86 12.55 12.74
C GLU A 181 -15.15 11.46 11.91
N CYS A 182 -15.75 10.26 11.85
CA CYS A 182 -15.24 9.14 11.06
C CYS A 182 -15.46 9.35 9.57
N LEU A 183 -14.37 9.34 8.81
CA LEU A 183 -14.33 9.52 7.35
C LEU A 183 -14.42 8.18 6.61
N GLY A 184 -14.25 7.06 7.31
CA GLY A 184 -14.39 5.71 6.79
C GLY A 184 -13.16 4.83 6.99
N VAL A 185 -13.11 3.70 6.29
CA VAL A 185 -12.07 2.67 6.42
C VAL A 185 -11.18 2.66 5.19
N TYR A 186 -9.86 2.65 5.37
CA TYR A 186 -8.91 2.49 4.27
C TYR A 186 -9.05 1.10 3.66
N GLY A 187 -9.69 1.03 2.50
CA GLY A 187 -10.12 -0.21 1.88
C GLY A 187 -9.33 -0.52 0.61
N GLY A 188 -9.24 -1.81 0.33
CA GLY A 188 -8.63 -2.34 -0.89
C GLY A 188 -8.32 -3.82 -0.77
N ARG A 189 -7.33 -4.27 -1.54
CA ARG A 189 -6.91 -5.68 -1.54
C ARG A 189 -5.99 -5.97 -0.37
N LEU A 190 -6.31 -6.98 0.42
CA LEU A 190 -5.39 -7.51 1.43
C LEU A 190 -4.29 -8.32 0.73
N LEU A 191 -3.04 -8.02 1.08
CA LEU A 191 -1.86 -8.66 0.52
C LEU A 191 -1.25 -9.61 1.54
N THR A 192 -0.97 -10.83 1.09
CA THR A 192 -0.02 -11.77 1.71
C THR A 192 1.42 -11.32 1.43
N PRO A 193 2.43 -11.83 2.13
CA PRO A 193 3.84 -11.60 1.79
C PRO A 193 4.15 -11.88 0.32
N ALA A 194 3.60 -12.95 -0.24
CA ALA A 194 3.82 -13.33 -1.63
C ALA A 194 3.21 -12.32 -2.63
N THR A 195 1.97 -11.88 -2.39
CA THR A 195 1.28 -10.91 -3.26
C THR A 195 1.81 -9.48 -3.08
N TYR A 196 2.34 -9.15 -1.91
CA TYR A 196 3.08 -7.90 -1.68
C TYR A 196 4.42 -7.89 -2.42
N TYR A 197 5.18 -8.97 -2.35
CA TYR A 197 6.47 -9.10 -3.04
C TYR A 197 6.37 -8.87 -4.55
N THR A 198 5.27 -9.32 -5.13
CA THR A 198 4.98 -9.26 -6.58
C THR A 198 4.17 -8.02 -6.97
N CYS A 199 3.91 -7.09 -6.04
CA CYS A 199 3.20 -5.86 -6.33
C CYS A 199 4.00 -4.99 -7.33
N LEU A 200 3.28 -4.31 -8.23
CA LEU A 200 3.86 -3.43 -9.26
C LEU A 200 4.22 -2.05 -8.70
N ASP A 201 3.41 -1.56 -7.78
CA ASP A 201 3.50 -0.22 -7.20
C ASP A 201 3.01 -0.30 -5.74
N ASP A 202 3.84 0.17 -4.82
CA ASP A 202 3.56 0.15 -3.38
C ASP A 202 3.04 1.50 -2.85
N SER A 203 2.78 2.48 -3.73
CA SER A 203 2.43 3.86 -3.34
C SER A 203 1.14 3.98 -2.53
N PHE A 204 0.26 2.97 -2.60
CA PHE A 204 -1.02 2.90 -1.88
C PHE A 204 -1.03 1.80 -0.82
N VAL A 205 0.12 1.21 -0.49
CA VAL A 205 0.19 0.07 0.41
C VAL A 205 0.37 0.52 1.86
N LEU A 206 -0.51 0.08 2.75
CA LEU A 206 -0.39 0.27 4.20
C LEU A 206 -0.25 -1.08 4.91
N SER A 207 0.66 -1.19 5.88
CA SER A 207 0.80 -2.42 6.69
C SER A 207 -0.45 -2.67 7.54
N THR A 208 -1.00 -3.86 7.45
CA THR A 208 -2.10 -4.36 8.29
C THR A 208 -1.62 -5.48 9.22
N SER A 209 -0.31 -5.56 9.48
CA SER A 209 0.31 -6.61 10.28
C SER A 209 -0.23 -6.61 11.71
N ALA A 210 -0.65 -7.78 12.20
CA ALA A 210 -1.19 -7.95 13.55
C ALA A 210 -0.71 -9.26 14.18
N GLY A 211 -0.38 -9.24 15.48
CA GLY A 211 -0.01 -10.45 16.21
C GLY A 211 1.22 -11.19 15.64
N GLY A 212 2.15 -10.45 15.03
CA GLY A 212 3.35 -11.01 14.37
C GLY A 212 3.09 -11.59 12.98
N ILE A 213 1.87 -11.48 12.45
CA ILE A 213 1.53 -11.89 11.09
C ILE A 213 1.66 -10.68 10.17
N ASP A 214 2.56 -10.77 9.21
CA ASP A 214 2.74 -9.73 8.21
C ASP A 214 1.63 -9.75 7.16
N SER A 215 1.04 -8.58 6.96
CA SER A 215 -0.05 -8.36 6.02
C SER A 215 -0.08 -6.89 5.62
N TRP A 216 -0.62 -6.60 4.45
CA TRP A 216 -0.80 -5.24 3.97
C TRP A 216 -2.17 -5.06 3.32
N VAL A 217 -2.55 -3.80 3.09
CA VAL A 217 -3.69 -3.43 2.23
C VAL A 217 -3.18 -2.52 1.13
N ASP A 218 -3.47 -2.87 -0.11
CA ASP A 218 -3.25 -2.04 -1.29
C ASP A 218 -4.50 -1.19 -1.53
N GLY A 219 -4.42 0.12 -1.28
CA GLY A 219 -5.56 1.02 -1.20
C GLY A 219 -6.27 1.27 -2.52
N GLU A 220 -7.58 1.05 -2.56
CA GLU A 220 -8.40 1.15 -3.77
C GLU A 220 -9.56 2.13 -3.63
N ASN A 221 -10.03 2.40 -2.41
CA ASN A 221 -11.19 3.25 -2.16
C ASN A 221 -10.83 4.73 -2.04
N ILE A 222 -11.84 5.58 -1.83
CA ILE A 222 -11.68 7.03 -1.81
C ILE A 222 -10.60 7.52 -0.84
N LEU A 223 -10.42 6.86 0.30
CA LEU A 223 -9.43 7.26 1.31
C LEU A 223 -7.99 7.03 0.85
N ALA A 224 -7.76 6.12 -0.11
CA ALA A 224 -6.46 5.94 -0.74
C ALA A 224 -6.06 7.13 -1.61
N MET A 225 -7.01 7.98 -2.01
CA MET A 225 -6.76 9.16 -2.85
C MET A 225 -6.44 10.43 -2.05
N ALA A 226 -6.42 10.36 -0.71
CA ALA A 226 -6.13 11.51 0.13
C ALA A 226 -4.62 11.80 0.13
N ASN A 227 -4.24 13.01 -0.26
CA ASN A 227 -2.84 13.40 -0.44
C ASN A 227 -2.13 13.68 0.90
N THR A 228 -0.81 13.67 0.86
CA THR A 228 0.02 14.17 1.95
C THR A 228 0.55 15.57 1.65
N ILE A 229 1.28 16.17 2.59
CA ILE A 229 1.89 17.51 2.47
C ILE A 229 3.39 17.34 2.69
N PHE A 230 4.20 17.97 1.85
CA PHE A 230 5.65 17.97 2.00
C PHE A 230 6.16 19.28 2.62
N ALA A 231 7.20 19.16 3.43
CA ALA A 231 8.11 20.27 3.73
C ALA A 231 9.24 20.26 2.69
N TYR A 232 9.60 21.45 2.26
CA TYR A 232 10.56 21.64 1.18
C TYR A 232 11.83 22.31 1.68
N GLU A 233 12.97 21.77 1.25
CA GLU A 233 14.28 22.38 1.45
C GLU A 233 14.90 22.71 0.09
N ARG A 234 15.36 23.96 -0.10
CA ARG A 234 15.93 24.45 -1.37
C ARG A 234 15.04 24.14 -2.59
N GLY A 235 13.72 24.27 -2.40
CA GLY A 235 12.71 24.05 -3.45
C GLY A 235 12.35 22.59 -3.73
N LYS A 236 12.91 21.62 -3.01
CA LYS A 236 12.70 20.18 -3.22
C LYS A 236 11.99 19.55 -2.02
N ALA A 237 11.14 18.56 -2.27
CA ALA A 237 10.51 17.80 -1.19
C ALA A 237 11.60 17.08 -0.37
N ASP A 238 11.67 17.37 0.93
CA ASP A 238 12.67 16.78 1.83
C ASP A 238 12.05 15.78 2.80
N ARG A 239 10.90 16.13 3.38
CA ARG A 239 10.19 15.32 4.37
C ARG A 239 8.71 15.62 4.32
N GLN A 240 7.91 14.84 5.03
CA GLN A 240 6.51 15.21 5.28
C GLN A 240 6.44 16.42 6.22
N ALA A 241 5.48 17.30 5.96
CA ALA A 241 5.27 18.47 6.80
C ALA A 241 4.95 18.06 8.24
N GLU A 242 5.28 18.90 9.22
CA GLU A 242 4.95 18.64 10.63
C GLU A 242 3.49 18.97 10.96
N SER A 243 2.83 19.78 10.12
CA SER A 243 1.49 20.32 10.36
C SER A 243 0.69 20.52 9.07
N GLY A 244 -0.59 20.86 9.22
CA GLY A 244 -1.51 21.14 8.11
C GLY A 244 -2.39 19.94 7.73
N TYR A 245 -2.19 18.77 8.34
CA TYR A 245 -3.07 17.63 8.17
C TYR A 245 -4.37 17.81 8.96
N ASN A 246 -5.49 17.51 8.32
CA ASN A 246 -6.83 17.67 8.89
C ASN A 246 -7.56 16.34 9.05
N MET A 247 -6.86 15.22 8.80
CA MET A 247 -7.31 13.87 9.13
C MET A 247 -6.13 13.00 9.58
N GLU A 248 -6.44 11.98 10.38
CA GLU A 248 -5.47 10.98 10.85
C GLU A 248 -6.07 9.58 10.80
N ALA A 249 -5.20 8.57 10.83
CA ALA A 249 -5.60 7.17 10.85
C ALA A 249 -5.53 6.61 12.28
N ALA A 250 -6.64 6.03 12.73
CA ALA A 250 -6.69 5.19 13.92
C ALA A 250 -6.61 3.72 13.53
N VAL A 251 -5.77 2.97 14.24
CA VAL A 251 -5.52 1.55 14.02
C VAL A 251 -6.40 0.73 14.97
N PHE A 252 -7.17 -0.19 14.42
CA PHE A 252 -8.01 -1.13 15.15
C PHE A 252 -7.56 -2.55 14.84
N GLU A 253 -7.36 -3.38 15.86
CA GLU A 253 -7.17 -4.82 15.63
C GLU A 253 -8.52 -5.45 15.26
N ALA A 254 -8.51 -6.28 14.23
CA ALA A 254 -9.69 -6.94 13.72
C ALA A 254 -9.44 -8.44 13.52
N THR A 255 -10.52 -9.22 13.59
CA THR A 255 -10.52 -10.61 13.13
C THR A 255 -11.57 -10.78 12.04
N SER A 256 -11.20 -11.46 10.96
CA SER A 256 -12.12 -11.82 9.89
C SER A 256 -12.91 -13.10 10.20
N ARG A 257 -13.94 -13.36 9.39
CA ARG A 257 -14.76 -14.57 9.45
C ARG A 257 -13.95 -15.86 9.31
N CYS A 258 -12.86 -15.84 8.55
CA CYS A 258 -11.96 -16.99 8.39
C CYS A 258 -10.86 -17.08 9.47
N GLY A 259 -10.95 -16.27 10.53
CA GLY A 259 -10.02 -16.29 11.66
C GLY A 259 -8.70 -15.54 11.43
N ARG A 260 -8.55 -14.82 10.31
CA ARG A 260 -7.36 -14.00 10.05
C ARG A 260 -7.39 -12.76 10.92
N ARG A 261 -6.27 -12.44 11.55
CA ARG A 261 -6.07 -11.21 12.33
C ARG A 261 -5.31 -10.20 11.49
N PHE A 262 -5.73 -8.94 11.55
CA PHE A 262 -5.03 -7.83 10.90
C PHE A 262 -5.46 -6.51 11.51
N SER A 263 -4.60 -5.51 11.41
CA SER A 263 -4.87 -4.17 11.90
C SER A 263 -5.46 -3.32 10.77
N ILE A 264 -6.70 -2.86 10.93
CA ILE A 264 -7.35 -1.98 9.96
C ILE A 264 -7.15 -0.52 10.33
N ARG A 265 -7.11 0.36 9.32
CA ARG A 265 -7.09 1.81 9.54
C ARG A 265 -8.43 2.42 9.20
N ALA A 266 -9.02 3.10 10.18
CA ALA A 266 -10.13 4.02 9.94
C ALA A 266 -9.64 5.45 10.09
N PHE A 267 -10.16 6.34 9.25
CA PHE A 267 -9.74 7.73 9.20
C PHE A 267 -10.73 8.63 9.91
N PHE A 268 -10.21 9.63 10.60
CA PHE A 268 -11.00 10.59 11.37
C PHE A 268 -10.51 12.01 11.10
N ALA A 269 -11.43 12.96 11.07
CA ALA A 269 -11.07 14.37 10.98
C ALA A 269 -10.42 14.83 12.30
N THR A 270 -9.30 15.53 12.20
CA THR A 270 -8.58 16.05 13.38
C THR A 270 -9.00 17.46 13.74
N GLU A 271 -9.63 18.17 12.81
CA GLU A 271 -10.15 19.52 12.97
C GLU A 271 -11.48 19.67 12.21
N ARG A 272 -12.14 20.82 12.33
CA ARG A 272 -13.32 21.10 11.52
C ARG A 272 -12.87 21.31 10.07
N VAL A 273 -13.46 20.58 9.13
CA VAL A 273 -13.13 20.71 7.70
C VAL A 273 -14.32 21.33 6.98
N PRO A 274 -14.20 22.56 6.44
CA PRO A 274 -15.28 23.20 5.69
C PRO A 274 -15.63 22.42 4.41
N ALA A 275 -16.87 22.52 3.98
CA ALA A 275 -17.28 22.01 2.67
C ALA A 275 -16.36 22.52 1.54
N GLY A 276 -15.96 21.62 0.64
CA GLY A 276 -15.05 21.90 -0.47
C GLY A 276 -13.57 21.91 -0.12
N ALA A 277 -13.19 21.89 1.16
CA ALA A 277 -11.78 21.84 1.57
C ALA A 277 -11.18 20.45 1.34
N GLU A 278 -9.91 20.39 0.94
CA GLU A 278 -9.20 19.13 0.72
C GLU A 278 -8.80 18.48 2.05
N LEU A 279 -8.94 17.16 2.13
CA LEU A 279 -8.46 16.32 3.20
C LEU A 279 -7.03 15.84 2.92
N ARG A 280 -6.16 16.02 3.91
CA ARG A 280 -4.73 15.67 3.85
C ARG A 280 -4.33 14.90 5.10
N TRP A 281 -3.54 13.84 4.92
CA TRP A 281 -3.02 13.05 6.04
C TRP A 281 -1.52 12.79 5.94
N ASN A 282 -0.92 12.53 7.11
CA ASN A 282 0.50 12.23 7.21
C ASN A 282 0.74 10.74 6.95
N TYR A 283 1.36 10.40 5.82
CA TYR A 283 1.66 9.00 5.48
C TYR A 283 2.76 8.40 6.36
N ARG A 284 3.51 9.24 7.10
CA ARG A 284 4.66 8.89 7.94
C ARG A 284 5.77 8.17 7.19
N TYR A 285 6.00 8.58 5.95
CA TYR A 285 7.16 8.21 5.18
C TYR A 285 8.43 8.78 5.83
N PRO A 286 9.49 7.96 5.93
CA PRO A 286 10.77 8.45 6.41
C PRO A 286 11.32 9.50 5.43
N PRO A 287 12.02 10.54 5.92
CA PRO A 287 12.58 11.58 5.06
C PRO A 287 13.43 11.05 3.90
N GLU A 288 14.15 9.94 4.11
CA GLU A 288 14.97 9.30 3.08
C GLU A 288 14.14 8.84 1.88
N LEU A 289 12.95 8.28 2.15
CA LEU A 289 12.01 7.86 1.11
C LEU A 289 11.47 9.07 0.34
N ILE A 290 11.16 10.16 1.06
CA ILE A 290 10.68 11.40 0.43
C ILE A 290 11.74 11.98 -0.50
N ARG A 291 12.98 12.13 -0.03
CA ARG A 291 14.10 12.62 -0.85
C ARG A 291 14.34 11.74 -2.06
N GLN A 292 14.28 10.41 -1.91
CA GLN A 292 14.51 9.47 -3.00
C GLN A 292 13.41 9.54 -4.07
N ARG A 293 12.13 9.55 -3.67
CA ARG A 293 10.99 9.48 -4.61
C ARG A 293 10.57 10.84 -5.16
N PHE A 294 10.73 11.92 -4.38
CA PHE A 294 10.18 13.24 -4.67
C PHE A 294 11.20 14.38 -4.61
N GLY A 295 12.42 14.11 -4.09
CA GLY A 295 13.48 15.12 -3.95
C GLY A 295 14.45 15.22 -5.13
N ALA A 296 14.52 14.20 -6.00
CA ALA A 296 15.42 14.19 -7.14
C ALA A 296 14.74 14.72 -8.42
N HIS A 297 15.50 15.45 -9.24
CA HIS A 297 15.15 15.60 -10.65
C HIS A 297 15.28 14.23 -11.31
N ALA A 298 14.34 13.87 -12.20
CA ALA A 298 14.68 12.96 -13.28
C ALA A 298 15.96 13.51 -13.93
N ALA A 299 17.05 12.76 -13.83
CA ALA A 299 18.26 13.12 -14.55
C ALA A 299 17.91 13.13 -16.04
N VAL A 300 18.20 14.26 -16.69
CA VAL A 300 18.25 14.41 -18.14
C VAL A 300 19.25 13.42 -18.73
#